data_AF-A0A3D3PHQ1-F1
#
_entry.id   AF-A0A3D3PHQ1-F1
#
_cell.length_a   1.000
_cell.length_b   1.000
_cell.length_c   1.000
_cell.angle_alpha   90.00
_cell.angle_beta   90.00
_cell.angle_gamma   90.00
#
_symmetry.space_group_name_H-M   'P 1'
#
loop_
_entity.id
_entity.type
_entity.pdbx_description
1 polymer ?
#
loop_
_entity_poly.entity_id
_entity_poly.type
_entity_poly.pdbx_seq_one_letter_code
_entity_poly.pdbx_strand_id
1 'polypeptide(L)'
;MKVNPNKQLQIIIEKRGAKEDKKLMEHFQKICARGTGYVTAERLKALKLKINFRGKNENINGLQLSDLIAYPIATHVMNPKRVNQAYELIEKKIYTKDGKLYGLKVFP
;
A
#
# COMPACT_ATOMS: atom_id res chain seq x y z
N MET A 1 -22.82 -3.57 1.29
CA MET A 1 -21.74 -2.99 0.45
C MET A 1 -21.75 -3.71 -0.89
N LYS A 2 -22.14 -3.06 -2.00
CA LYS A 2 -22.24 -3.74 -3.31
C LYS A 2 -20.83 -4.12 -3.80
N VAL A 3 -20.57 -5.43 -3.91
CA VAL A 3 -19.31 -5.95 -4.46
C VAL A 3 -19.38 -5.83 -5.97
N ASN A 4 -18.52 -5.00 -6.56
CA ASN A 4 -18.39 -4.92 -8.02
C ASN A 4 -17.64 -6.18 -8.50
N PRO A 5 -18.25 -7.06 -9.32
CA PRO A 5 -17.65 -8.33 -9.71
C PRO A 5 -16.40 -8.19 -10.60
N ASN A 6 -16.15 -7.00 -11.16
CA ASN A 6 -14.99 -6.68 -11.99
C ASN A 6 -13.86 -5.96 -11.22
N LYS A 7 -13.99 -5.77 -9.90
CA LYS A 7 -12.87 -5.22 -9.12
C LYS A 7 -11.77 -6.27 -8.98
N GLN A 8 -10.62 -5.93 -9.54
CA GLN A 8 -9.38 -6.67 -9.36
C GLN A 8 -8.32 -5.71 -8.86
N LEU A 9 -7.64 -6.08 -7.77
CA LEU A 9 -6.53 -5.30 -7.23
C LEU A 9 -5.20 -5.98 -7.53
N GLN A 10 -4.34 -5.28 -8.26
CA GLN A 10 -2.97 -5.67 -8.55
C GLN A 10 -2.03 -4.95 -7.60
N ILE A 11 -1.12 -5.70 -6.97
CA ILE A 11 -0.06 -5.17 -6.12
C ILE A 11 1.26 -5.56 -6.76
N ILE A 12 2.07 -4.56 -7.08
CA ILE A 12 3.41 -4.75 -7.64
C ILE A 12 4.41 -4.44 -6.54
N ILE A 13 5.29 -5.40 -6.26
CA ILE A 13 6.26 -5.32 -5.18
C ILE A 13 7.66 -5.42 -5.78
N GLU A 14 8.56 -4.54 -5.38
CA GLU A 14 9.97 -4.62 -5.73
C GLU A 14 10.62 -5.84 -5.05
N LYS A 15 11.28 -6.70 -5.84
CA LYS A 15 12.04 -7.84 -5.33
C LYS A 15 13.18 -7.39 -4.42
N ARG A 16 13.42 -8.12 -3.34
CA ARG A 16 14.56 -7.90 -2.42
C ARG A 16 15.52 -9.09 -2.36
N GLY A 17 14.99 -10.30 -2.54
CA GLY A 17 15.74 -11.55 -2.47
C GLY A 17 14.80 -12.73 -2.35
N ALA A 18 15.20 -13.92 -2.82
CA ALA A 18 14.31 -15.08 -2.90
C ALA A 18 13.68 -15.46 -1.54
N LYS A 19 14.43 -15.29 -0.45
CA LYS A 19 13.97 -15.60 0.91
C LYS A 19 12.95 -14.56 1.40
N GLU A 20 13.24 -13.29 1.20
CA GLU A 20 12.41 -12.15 1.58
C GLU A 20 11.09 -12.14 0.80
N ASP A 21 11.19 -12.33 -0.52
CA ASP A 21 10.05 -12.37 -1.44
C ASP A 21 9.11 -13.52 -1.09
N LYS A 22 9.67 -14.72 -0.81
CA LYS A 22 8.89 -15.88 -0.35
C LYS A 22 8.19 -15.61 0.97
N LYS A 23 8.91 -15.07 1.97
CA LYS A 23 8.34 -14.74 3.29
C LYS A 23 7.18 -13.75 3.17
N LEU A 24 7.32 -12.74 2.32
CA LEU A 24 6.27 -11.74 2.09
C LEU A 24 5.06 -12.35 1.37
N MET A 25 5.29 -13.19 0.36
CA MET A 25 4.23 -13.91 -0.35
C MET A 25 3.41 -14.79 0.62
N GLU A 26 4.08 -15.60 1.44
CA GLU A 26 3.42 -16.46 2.43
C GLU A 26 2.62 -15.65 3.46
N HIS A 27 3.16 -14.51 3.90
CA HIS A 27 2.46 -13.62 4.82
C HIS A 27 1.18 -13.06 4.18
N PHE A 28 1.25 -12.64 2.93
CA PHE A 28 0.09 -12.12 2.22
C PHE A 28 -0.98 -13.20 1.98
N GLN A 29 -0.58 -14.42 1.63
CA GLN A 29 -1.50 -15.54 1.50
C GLN A 29 -2.24 -15.82 2.82
N LYS A 30 -1.54 -15.75 3.97
CA LYS A 30 -2.16 -15.87 5.30
C LYS A 30 -3.20 -14.77 5.56
N ILE A 31 -2.89 -13.51 5.19
CA ILE A 31 -3.82 -12.38 5.30
C ILE A 31 -5.05 -12.61 4.42
N CYS A 32 -4.88 -13.01 3.16
CA CYS A 32 -6.00 -13.28 2.25
C CYS A 32 -6.89 -14.43 2.74
N ALA A 33 -6.29 -15.45 3.37
CA ALA A 33 -7.02 -16.62 3.87
C ALA A 33 -7.80 -16.32 5.16
N ARG A 34 -7.20 -15.57 6.09
CA ARG A 34 -7.72 -15.38 7.46
C ARG A 34 -8.35 -14.01 7.70
N GLY A 35 -8.06 -13.03 6.85
CA GLY A 35 -8.35 -11.64 7.13
C GLY A 35 -7.40 -11.04 8.17
N THR A 36 -7.83 -9.93 8.76
CA THR A 36 -7.16 -9.20 9.84
C THR A 36 -8.22 -8.80 10.88
N GLY A 37 -7.80 -8.24 12.01
CA GLY A 37 -8.74 -7.67 12.99
C GLY A 37 -9.63 -6.55 12.44
N TYR A 38 -9.29 -5.96 11.29
CA TYR A 38 -10.01 -4.84 10.68
C TYR A 38 -10.72 -5.19 9.36
N VAL A 39 -10.33 -6.28 8.70
CA VAL A 39 -10.78 -6.64 7.35
C VAL A 39 -10.99 -8.15 7.27
N THR A 40 -12.21 -8.57 6.95
CA THR A 40 -12.54 -10.00 6.84
C THR A 40 -11.89 -10.66 5.62
N ALA A 41 -11.72 -11.98 5.68
CA ALA A 41 -11.19 -12.76 4.56
C ALA A 41 -12.07 -12.66 3.31
N GLU A 42 -13.40 -12.65 3.47
CA GLU A 42 -14.39 -12.55 2.39
C GLU A 42 -14.23 -11.23 1.63
N ARG A 43 -14.02 -10.14 2.36
CA ARG A 43 -13.79 -8.81 1.77
C ARG A 43 -12.50 -8.76 0.96
N LEU A 44 -11.43 -9.45 1.41
CA LEU A 44 -10.19 -9.54 0.67
C LEU A 44 -10.33 -10.42 -0.57
N LYS A 45 -10.99 -11.59 -0.46
CA LYS A 45 -11.28 -12.49 -1.59
C LYS A 45 -12.09 -11.79 -2.69
N ALA A 46 -13.05 -10.95 -2.31
CA ALA A 46 -13.84 -10.15 -3.23
C ALA A 46 -13.02 -9.17 -4.09
N LEU A 47 -11.81 -8.79 -3.66
CA LEU A 47 -10.91 -7.90 -4.43
C LEU A 47 -10.06 -8.62 -5.47
N LYS A 48 -10.10 -9.96 -5.53
CA LYS A 48 -9.30 -10.77 -6.47
C LYS A 48 -7.82 -10.34 -6.49
N LEU A 49 -7.24 -10.19 -5.29
CA LEU A 49 -5.88 -9.68 -5.09
C LEU A 49 -4.86 -10.51 -5.87
N LYS A 50 -4.00 -9.83 -6.64
CA LYS A 50 -2.85 -10.46 -7.31
C LYS A 50 -1.58 -9.71 -6.94
N ILE A 51 -0.58 -10.44 -6.43
CA ILE A 51 0.75 -9.91 -6.14
C ILE A 51 1.71 -10.33 -7.24
N ASN A 52 2.48 -9.36 -7.74
CA ASN A 52 3.58 -9.60 -8.66
C ASN A 52 4.86 -9.00 -8.11
N PHE A 53 5.91 -9.81 -8.05
CA PHE A 53 7.24 -9.36 -7.71
C PHE A 53 7.99 -8.97 -8.98
N ARG A 54 8.55 -7.76 -9.01
CA ARG A 54 9.32 -7.22 -10.13
C ARG A 54 10.68 -6.73 -9.64
N GLY A 55 11.73 -7.03 -10.39
CA GLY A 55 13.04 -6.44 -10.17
C GLY A 55 13.01 -4.95 -10.46
N LYS A 56 13.96 -4.22 -9.85
CA LYS A 56 14.06 -2.76 -9.99
C LYS A 56 14.03 -2.27 -11.43
N ASN A 57 14.78 -2.95 -12.30
CA ASN A 57 14.89 -2.59 -13.73
C ASN A 57 13.65 -3.01 -14.55
N GLU A 58 12.79 -3.90 -14.03
CA GLU A 58 11.58 -4.37 -14.72
C GLU A 58 10.40 -3.38 -14.58
N ASN A 59 10.42 -2.47 -13.60
CA ASN A 59 9.33 -1.53 -13.35
C ASN A 59 9.82 -0.17 -12.79
N ILE A 60 10.67 0.50 -13.57
CA ILE A 60 11.24 1.80 -13.20
C ILE A 60 10.13 2.85 -13.02
N ASN A 61 9.14 2.89 -13.92
CA ASN A 61 8.04 3.86 -13.86
C ASN A 61 7.21 3.71 -12.58
N GLY A 62 6.91 2.47 -12.16
CA GLY A 62 6.19 2.22 -10.92
C GLY A 62 6.99 2.59 -9.68
N LEU A 63 8.31 2.41 -9.70
CA LEU A 63 9.20 2.85 -8.64
C LEU A 63 9.22 4.38 -8.53
N GLN A 64 9.43 5.08 -9.65
CA GLN A 64 9.42 6.54 -9.69
C GLN A 64 8.08 7.13 -9.24
N LEU A 65 6.96 6.53 -9.65
CA LEU A 65 5.65 6.92 -9.18
C LEU A 65 5.50 6.71 -7.67
N SER A 66 6.02 5.62 -7.13
CA SER A 66 6.01 5.35 -5.69
C SER A 66 6.81 6.41 -4.93
N ASP A 67 7.98 6.80 -5.44
CA ASP A 67 8.83 7.84 -4.85
C ASP A 67 8.14 9.21 -4.85
N LEU A 68 7.44 9.57 -5.93
CA LEU A 68 6.67 10.82 -6.03
C LEU A 68 5.55 10.92 -4.98
N ILE A 69 5.03 9.77 -4.50
CA ILE A 69 4.03 9.73 -3.42
C ILE A 69 4.71 9.67 -2.04
N ALA A 70 5.78 8.89 -1.90
CA ALA A 70 6.44 8.68 -0.62
C ALA A 70 7.19 9.93 -0.12
N TYR A 71 7.85 10.67 -1.02
CA TYR A 71 8.68 11.81 -0.63
C TYR A 71 7.90 12.97 0.02
N PRO A 72 6.73 13.41 -0.50
CA PRO A 72 5.91 14.42 0.17
C PRO A 72 5.44 13.98 1.55
N ILE A 73 5.09 12.71 1.72
CA ILE A 73 4.68 12.13 3.02
C ILE A 73 5.85 12.19 4.01
N ALA A 74 7.04 11.73 3.60
CA ALA A 74 8.23 11.77 4.43
C ALA A 74 8.60 13.20 4.84
N THR A 75 8.54 14.15 3.90
CA THR A 75 8.82 15.57 4.16
C THR A 75 7.83 16.16 5.16
N HIS A 76 6.54 15.84 5.04
CA HIS A 76 5.51 16.29 5.98
C HIS A 76 5.75 15.74 7.40
N VAL A 77 6.09 14.45 7.51
CA VAL A 77 6.41 13.82 8.81
C VAL A 77 7.65 14.46 9.45
N MET A 78 8.72 14.68 8.68
CA MET A 78 9.97 15.25 9.21
C MET A 78 9.87 16.74 9.51
N ASN A 79 9.11 17.50 8.71
CA ASN A 79 9.03 18.96 8.79
C ASN A 79 7.57 19.45 8.77
N PRO A 80 6.76 19.18 9.81
CA PRO A 80 5.31 19.39 9.78
C PRO A 80 4.89 20.86 9.64
N LYS A 81 5.77 21.81 10.00
CA LYS A 81 5.50 23.26 9.87
C LYS A 81 5.79 23.82 8.47
N ARG A 82 6.48 23.06 7.61
CA ARG A 82 6.86 23.51 6.27
C ARG A 82 5.67 23.34 5.32
N VAL A 83 5.41 24.37 4.51
CA VAL A 83 4.42 24.30 3.43
C VAL A 83 4.78 23.15 2.48
N ASN A 84 3.83 22.27 2.20
CA ASN A 84 4.02 21.07 1.38
C ASN A 84 2.77 20.78 0.54
N GLN A 85 2.65 21.51 -0.57
CA GLN A 85 1.51 21.40 -1.49
C GLN A 85 1.34 19.99 -2.06
N ALA A 86 2.45 19.27 -2.28
CA ALA A 86 2.40 17.90 -2.78
C ALA A 86 1.75 16.95 -1.75
N TYR A 87 2.05 17.14 -0.46
CA TYR A 87 1.39 16.39 0.61
C TYR A 87 -0.10 16.76 0.71
N GLU A 88 -0.46 18.04 0.66
CA GLU A 88 -1.87 18.48 0.72
C GLU A 88 -2.75 17.84 -0.38
N LEU A 89 -2.18 17.55 -1.55
CA LEU A 89 -2.84 16.84 -2.64
C LEU A 89 -2.99 15.34 -2.37
N ILE A 90 -1.99 14.72 -1.74
CA ILE A 90 -1.94 13.27 -1.49
C ILE A 90 -2.70 12.87 -0.23
N GLU A 91 -2.73 13.73 0.79
CA GLU A 91 -3.37 13.48 2.09
C GLU A 91 -4.83 13.05 1.93
N LYS A 92 -5.56 13.69 1.00
CA LYS A 92 -6.96 13.37 0.68
C LYS A 92 -7.16 11.95 0.12
N LYS A 93 -6.09 11.30 -0.34
CA LYS A 93 -6.08 9.93 -0.87
C LYS A 93 -5.63 8.90 0.18
N ILE A 94 -5.14 9.34 1.33
CA ILE A 94 -4.77 8.45 2.44
C ILE A 94 -6.05 8.03 3.14
N TYR A 95 -6.13 6.75 3.51
CA TYR A 95 -7.32 6.21 4.17
C TYR A 95 -7.55 6.87 5.54
N THR A 96 -8.71 7.52 5.69
CA THR A 96 -9.19 8.11 6.93
C THR A 96 -10.51 7.47 7.36
N LYS A 97 -10.71 7.38 8.68
CA LYS A 97 -11.97 6.92 9.29
C LYS A 97 -12.17 7.69 10.58
N ASP A 98 -13.36 8.24 10.79
CA ASP A 98 -13.73 8.98 12.01
C ASP A 98 -12.74 10.11 12.35
N GLY A 99 -12.28 10.85 11.32
CA GLY A 99 -11.29 11.93 11.45
C GLY A 99 -9.86 11.46 11.74
N LYS A 100 -9.62 10.16 11.86
CA LYS A 100 -8.29 9.57 12.09
C LYS A 100 -7.72 8.99 10.81
N LEU A 101 -6.42 9.18 10.62
CA LEU A 101 -5.67 8.65 9.49
C LEU A 101 -5.12 7.26 9.84
N TYR A 102 -5.45 6.24 9.03
CA TYR A 102 -5.15 4.82 9.28
C TYR A 102 -4.15 4.19 8.29
N GLY A 103 -3.54 5.00 7.42
CA GLY A 103 -2.60 4.55 6.38
C GLY A 103 -1.12 4.93 6.58
N LEU A 104 -0.82 5.87 7.48
CA LEU A 104 0.54 6.33 7.77
C LEU A 104 0.97 5.81 9.14
N LYS A 105 2.05 5.05 9.17
CA LYS A 105 2.68 4.61 10.42
C LYS A 105 4.08 5.21 10.51
N VAL A 106 4.32 5.95 11.58
CA VAL A 106 5.63 6.48 11.93
C VAL A 106 6.18 5.62 13.06
N PHE A 107 7.32 4.99 12.83
CA PHE A 107 8.04 4.21 13.83
C PHE A 107 9.28 5.00 14.26
N PRO A 108 9.76 4.84 15.51
CA PRO A 108 11.14 5.19 15.85
C PRO A 108 12.14 4.36 15.03
#